data_AF-A0A163V524-F1
#
_entry.id   AF-A0A163V524-F1
#
_cell.length_a   1.000
_cell.length_b   1.000
_cell.length_c   1.000
_cell.angle_alpha   90.00
_cell.angle_beta   90.00
_cell.angle_gamma   90.00
#
_symmetry.space_group_name_H-M   'P 1'
#
loop_
_entity.id
_entity.type
_entity.pdbx_description
1 polymer ?
#
loop_
_entity_poly.entity_id
_entity_poly.type
_entity_poly.pdbx_seq_one_letter_code
_entity_poly.pdbx_strand_id
1 'polypeptide(L)'
;MIRRWVLSLHHKILFPIVTIIIMEVFINKMRRLKGQRKLILIEEAWKAIAKEGMADYLKYLFKTVRKFFGEAIVVTQEVDDIIQSPIVKESIINNSDCKILLDQRKYMNKFDDIQTMLGLTDKEKAQILSINLNNNPNRLYKEVWIGLGGMHSGVYATEVSYSEYLAYTTEETEKLEVMNLAKEFDGNVELAIKRLVQEKRTTS
;
A
#
# COMPACT_ATOMS: atom_id res chain seq x y z
N MET A 1 17.55 6.86 10.20
CA MET A 1 16.69 7.98 9.75
C MET A 1 16.11 7.62 8.39
N ILE A 2 14.82 7.27 8.32
CA ILE A 2 14.11 6.98 7.08
C ILE A 2 13.73 8.33 6.45
N ARG A 3 14.20 8.62 5.23
CA ARG A 3 13.82 9.84 4.50
C ARG A 3 12.62 9.54 3.62
N ARG A 4 11.45 10.12 3.94
CA ARG A 4 10.21 10.04 3.17
C ARG A 4 10.08 11.27 2.27
N TRP A 5 9.80 11.06 0.99
CA TRP A 5 9.51 12.12 0.02
C TRP A 5 8.12 11.86 -0.55
N VAL A 6 7.27 12.89 -0.61
CA VAL A 6 5.93 12.82 -1.21
C VAL A 6 5.88 13.87 -2.31
N LEU A 7 5.47 13.48 -3.51
CA LEU A 7 5.37 14.36 -4.68
C LEU A 7 3.96 14.22 -5.26
N SER A 8 3.27 15.35 -5.39
CA SER A 8 2.01 15.43 -6.14
C SER A 8 2.28 16.07 -7.50
N LEU A 9 2.02 15.33 -8.58
CA LEU A 9 2.27 15.78 -9.95
C LEU A 9 0.99 15.62 -10.77
N HIS A 10 0.36 16.74 -11.15
CA HIS A 10 -0.84 16.74 -11.99
C HIS A 10 -0.56 17.14 -13.45
N HIS A 11 0.67 17.56 -13.76
CA HIS A 11 1.03 18.09 -15.08
C HIS A 11 1.41 16.96 -16.06
N LYS A 12 0.58 16.74 -17.07
CA LYS A 12 0.67 15.61 -18.04
C LYS A 12 2.05 15.43 -18.70
N ILE A 13 2.78 16.52 -18.94
CA ILE A 13 4.11 16.49 -19.57
C ILE A 13 5.22 16.24 -18.55
N LEU A 14 5.13 16.84 -17.35
CA LEU A 14 6.20 16.74 -16.36
C LEU A 14 6.14 15.40 -15.63
N PHE A 15 4.95 14.82 -15.52
CA PHE A 15 4.75 13.58 -14.78
C PHE A 15 5.67 12.44 -15.26
N PRO A 16 5.73 12.07 -16.56
CA PRO A 16 6.64 11.02 -17.02
C PRO A 16 8.11 11.36 -16.79
N ILE A 17 8.50 12.62 -17.02
CA ILE A 17 9.89 13.09 -16.88
C ILE A 17 10.34 12.97 -15.42
N VAL A 18 9.54 13.52 -14.51
CA VAL A 18 9.84 13.49 -13.07
C VAL A 18 9.84 12.05 -12.55
N THR A 19 8.93 11.20 -13.05
CA THR A 19 8.91 9.78 -12.69
C THR A 19 10.21 9.07 -13.09
N ILE A 20 10.68 9.27 -14.32
CA ILE A 20 11.99 8.75 -14.77
C ILE A 20 13.11 9.25 -13.86
N ILE A 21 13.17 10.54 -13.57
CA ILE A 21 14.21 11.13 -12.70
C ILE A 21 14.21 10.49 -11.32
N ILE A 22 13.04 10.31 -10.70
CA ILE A 22 12.93 9.66 -9.38
C ILE A 22 13.43 8.22 -9.43
N MET A 23 13.02 7.47 -10.45
CA MET A 23 13.45 6.08 -10.64
C MET A 23 14.96 5.96 -10.87
N GLU A 24 15.54 6.83 -11.70
CA GLU A 24 16.98 6.92 -11.97
C GLU A 24 17.77 7.23 -10.68
N VAL A 25 17.30 8.23 -9.90
CA VAL A 25 17.89 8.58 -8.60
C VAL A 25 17.79 7.40 -7.62
N PHE A 26 16.66 6.69 -7.61
CA PHE A 26 16.49 5.51 -6.77
C PHE A 26 17.48 4.40 -7.15
N ILE A 27 17.62 4.10 -8.44
CA ILE A 27 18.58 3.09 -8.94
C ILE A 27 20.01 3.46 -8.56
N ASN A 28 20.39 4.73 -8.73
CA ASN A 28 21.71 5.23 -8.37
C ASN A 28 21.97 5.10 -6.85
N LYS A 29 21.00 5.47 -6.01
CA LYS A 29 21.10 5.30 -4.55
C LYS A 29 21.20 3.83 -4.16
N MET A 30 20.40 2.97 -4.80
CA MET A 30 20.40 1.53 -4.57
C MET A 30 21.78 0.90 -4.84
N ARG A 31 22.45 1.31 -5.92
CA ARG A 31 23.80 0.83 -6.28
C ARG A 31 24.87 1.35 -5.33
N ARG A 32 24.79 2.62 -4.91
CA ARG A 32 25.81 3.30 -4.08
C ARG A 32 25.72 2.95 -2.59
N LEU A 33 24.51 2.89 -2.03
CA LEU A 33 24.31 2.69 -0.60
C LEU A 33 24.36 1.20 -0.25
N LYS A 34 25.55 0.64 0.00
CA LYS A 34 25.70 -0.76 0.43
C LYS A 34 25.19 -0.95 1.87
N GLY A 35 24.65 -2.14 2.18
CA GLY A 35 24.17 -2.51 3.53
C GLY A 35 22.86 -1.87 4.00
N GLN A 36 22.33 -0.86 3.28
CA GLN A 36 21.07 -0.21 3.65
C GLN A 36 19.89 -0.82 2.90
N ARG A 37 18.76 -1.07 3.58
CA ARG A 37 17.52 -1.52 2.90
C ARG A 37 16.89 -0.34 2.15
N LYS A 38 16.46 -0.55 0.91
CA LYS A 38 15.76 0.47 0.10
C LYS A 38 14.37 -0.01 -0.23
N LEU A 39 13.42 0.91 -0.18
CA LEU A 39 12.03 0.63 -0.54
C LEU A 39 11.59 1.69 -1.54
N ILE A 40 11.04 1.25 -2.67
CA ILE A 40 10.30 2.10 -3.59
C ILE A 40 8.84 1.69 -3.53
N LEU A 41 7.96 2.63 -3.22
CA LEU A 41 6.52 2.44 -3.19
C LEU A 41 5.91 3.27 -4.31
N ILE A 42 5.10 2.63 -5.14
CA ILE A 42 4.45 3.22 -6.30
C ILE A 42 2.94 3.09 -6.09
N GLU A 43 2.28 4.19 -5.75
CA GLU A 43 0.83 4.24 -5.49
C GLU A 43 0.13 4.89 -6.68
N GLU A 44 -0.82 4.18 -7.31
CA GLU A 44 -1.66 4.63 -8.44
C GLU A 44 -0.96 5.20 -9.68
N ALA A 45 0.37 5.32 -9.66
CA ALA A 45 1.16 5.88 -10.75
C ALA A 45 1.35 4.88 -11.90
N TRP A 46 0.94 3.63 -11.73
CA TRP A 46 1.16 2.58 -12.72
C TRP A 46 0.46 2.91 -14.05
N LYS A 47 -0.71 3.59 -14.06
CA LYS A 47 -1.40 4.09 -15.27
C LYS A 47 -0.50 4.97 -16.13
N ALA A 48 0.25 5.83 -15.47
CA ALA A 48 1.11 6.81 -16.12
C ALA A 48 2.51 6.25 -16.43
N ILE A 49 2.90 5.16 -15.77
CA ILE A 49 4.16 4.42 -16.02
C ILE A 49 3.96 3.28 -17.03
N ALA A 50 2.72 2.92 -17.39
CA ALA A 50 2.44 1.82 -18.34
C ALA A 50 2.48 2.22 -19.84
N LYS A 51 2.94 3.43 -20.18
CA LYS A 51 3.17 3.81 -21.59
C LYS A 51 4.35 3.03 -22.18
N GLU A 52 4.33 2.81 -23.50
CA GLU A 52 5.42 2.13 -24.22
C GLU A 52 6.79 2.73 -23.87
N GLY A 53 7.75 1.87 -23.50
CA GLY A 53 9.10 2.24 -23.04
C GLY A 53 9.31 2.29 -21.52
N MET A 54 8.30 2.68 -20.73
CA MET A 54 8.39 2.73 -19.26
C MET A 54 8.17 1.35 -18.61
N ALA A 55 7.40 0.52 -19.31
CA ALA A 55 7.25 -0.92 -19.13
C ALA A 55 8.54 -1.69 -18.81
N ASP A 56 9.52 -1.59 -19.72
CA ASP A 56 10.80 -2.28 -19.60
C ASP A 56 11.61 -1.73 -18.44
N TYR A 57 11.44 -0.44 -18.14
CA TYR A 57 12.10 0.20 -17.02
C TYR A 57 11.54 -0.28 -15.67
N LEU A 58 10.23 -0.47 -15.54
CA LEU A 58 9.63 -1.13 -14.37
C LEU A 58 10.12 -2.57 -14.23
N LYS A 59 10.11 -3.34 -15.32
CA LYS A 59 10.63 -4.72 -15.33
C LYS A 59 12.09 -4.76 -14.88
N TYR A 60 12.90 -3.83 -15.34
CA TYR A 60 14.30 -3.66 -14.92
C TYR A 60 14.41 -3.31 -13.44
N LEU A 61 13.61 -2.35 -12.95
CA LEU A 61 13.57 -1.94 -11.54
C LEU A 61 13.27 -3.14 -10.63
N PHE A 62 12.19 -3.87 -10.89
CA PHE A 62 11.76 -5.03 -10.09
C PHE A 62 12.84 -6.15 -10.07
N LYS A 63 13.45 -6.45 -11.22
CA LYS A 63 14.53 -7.45 -11.28
C LYS A 63 15.82 -6.99 -10.59
N THR A 64 16.06 -5.69 -10.55
CA THR A 64 17.30 -5.13 -10.01
C THR A 64 17.17 -4.93 -8.50
N VAL A 65 16.05 -4.39 -8.01
CA VAL A 65 15.88 -4.03 -6.58
C VAL A 65 16.14 -5.20 -5.63
N ARG A 66 15.68 -6.41 -6.00
CA ARG A 66 15.89 -7.64 -5.24
C ARG A 66 17.37 -8.03 -5.09
N LYS A 67 18.25 -7.58 -6.00
CA LYS A 67 19.70 -7.85 -5.96
C LYS A 67 20.47 -6.88 -5.06
N PHE A 68 19.85 -5.78 -4.63
CA PHE A 68 20.53 -4.70 -3.91
C PHE A 68 19.94 -4.45 -2.52
N PHE A 69 19.43 -5.50 -1.89
CA PHE A 69 18.77 -5.45 -0.58
C PHE A 69 17.65 -4.39 -0.56
N GLY A 70 16.80 -4.43 -1.57
CA GLY A 70 15.67 -3.53 -1.68
C GLY A 70 14.39 -4.23 -2.09
N GLU A 71 13.30 -3.48 -1.97
CA GLU A 71 11.94 -3.94 -2.22
C GLU A 71 11.21 -2.90 -3.08
N ALA A 72 10.44 -3.39 -4.04
CA ALA A 72 9.53 -2.56 -4.82
C ALA A 72 8.10 -2.99 -4.48
N ILE A 73 7.28 -2.02 -4.08
CA ILE A 73 5.88 -2.20 -3.72
C ILE A 73 5.04 -1.37 -4.68
N VAL A 74 4.02 -1.99 -5.24
CA VAL A 74 3.00 -1.31 -6.05
C VAL A 74 1.67 -1.42 -5.35
N VAL A 75 0.96 -0.31 -5.26
CA VAL A 75 -0.37 -0.21 -4.65
C VAL A 75 -1.33 0.31 -5.71
N THR A 76 -2.43 -0.41 -5.93
CA THR A 76 -3.53 -0.03 -6.83
C THR A 76 -4.87 -0.34 -6.19
N GLN A 77 -5.88 0.45 -6.50
CA GLN A 77 -7.29 0.23 -6.22
C GLN A 77 -8.01 -0.33 -7.45
N GLU A 78 -7.54 0.01 -8.65
CA GLU A 78 -8.14 -0.42 -9.92
C GLU A 78 -7.47 -1.71 -10.42
N VAL A 79 -8.04 -2.86 -10.04
CA VAL A 79 -7.52 -4.17 -10.44
C VAL A 79 -7.73 -4.43 -11.93
N ASP A 80 -8.86 -3.97 -12.49
CA ASP A 80 -9.22 -4.15 -13.90
C ASP A 80 -8.14 -3.57 -14.82
N ASP A 81 -7.55 -2.45 -14.44
CA ASP A 81 -6.57 -1.82 -15.29
C ASP A 81 -5.19 -2.53 -15.26
N ILE A 82 -4.87 -3.22 -14.17
CA ILE A 82 -3.72 -4.13 -14.10
C ILE A 82 -3.95 -5.34 -15.01
N ILE A 83 -5.16 -5.91 -14.98
CA ILE A 83 -5.54 -7.08 -15.77
C ILE A 83 -5.40 -6.77 -17.28
N GLN A 84 -5.80 -5.58 -17.70
CA GLN A 84 -5.78 -5.17 -19.10
C GLN A 84 -4.38 -4.83 -19.63
N SER A 85 -3.35 -4.72 -18.77
CA SER A 85 -1.99 -4.37 -19.18
C SER A 85 -1.07 -5.61 -19.18
N PRO A 86 -0.72 -6.17 -20.37
CA PRO A 86 0.20 -7.30 -20.47
C PRO A 86 1.57 -7.00 -19.83
N ILE A 87 2.00 -5.76 -19.97
CA ILE A 87 3.24 -5.23 -19.42
C ILE A 87 3.25 -5.32 -17.89
N VAL A 88 2.19 -4.83 -17.24
CA VAL A 88 2.09 -4.84 -15.77
C VAL A 88 2.00 -6.27 -15.25
N LYS A 89 1.23 -7.13 -15.94
CA LYS A 89 1.13 -8.55 -15.62
C LYS A 89 2.50 -9.24 -15.61
N GLU A 90 3.28 -9.07 -16.67
CA GLU A 90 4.60 -9.71 -16.76
C GLU A 90 5.66 -9.09 -15.83
N SER A 91 5.63 -7.78 -15.64
CA SER A 91 6.69 -7.06 -14.93
C SER A 91 6.47 -7.02 -13.42
N ILE A 92 5.22 -6.88 -12.97
CA ILE A 92 4.88 -6.70 -11.56
C ILE A 92 4.41 -8.02 -10.97
N ILE A 93 3.34 -8.62 -11.50
CA ILE A 93 2.68 -9.76 -10.86
C ILE A 93 3.57 -11.01 -10.86
N ASN A 94 4.18 -11.35 -12.00
CA ASN A 94 5.07 -12.51 -12.11
C ASN A 94 6.36 -12.38 -11.29
N ASN A 95 6.75 -11.15 -10.89
CA ASN A 95 7.95 -10.92 -10.08
C ASN A 95 7.60 -10.62 -8.59
N SER A 96 6.32 -10.68 -8.22
CA SER A 96 5.84 -10.38 -6.87
C SER A 96 5.49 -11.66 -6.13
N ASP A 97 6.42 -12.11 -5.28
CA ASP A 97 6.21 -13.27 -4.39
C ASP A 97 5.21 -12.93 -3.28
N CYS A 98 5.26 -11.70 -2.75
CA CYS A 98 4.33 -11.21 -1.75
C CYS A 98 3.13 -10.54 -2.42
N LYS A 99 1.92 -10.93 -2.03
CA LYS A 99 0.66 -10.35 -2.48
C LYS A 99 -0.17 -10.01 -1.25
N ILE A 100 -0.68 -8.78 -1.21
CA ILE A 100 -1.53 -8.29 -0.12
C ILE A 100 -2.83 -7.83 -0.76
N LEU A 101 -3.94 -8.46 -0.38
CA LEU A 101 -5.26 -8.11 -0.88
C LEU A 101 -6.13 -7.65 0.29
N LEU A 102 -6.67 -6.45 0.15
CA LEU A 102 -7.74 -5.96 1.02
C LEU A 102 -9.07 -6.50 0.49
N ASP A 103 -10.17 -6.10 1.13
CA ASP A 103 -11.52 -6.44 0.74
C ASP A 103 -11.80 -6.23 -0.76
N GLN A 104 -12.15 -7.32 -1.46
CA GLN A 104 -12.42 -7.35 -2.90
C GLN A 104 -13.92 -7.51 -3.23
N ARG A 105 -14.84 -7.21 -2.31
CA ARG A 105 -16.30 -7.43 -2.53
C ARG A 105 -16.86 -6.73 -3.77
N LYS A 106 -16.28 -5.60 -4.20
CA LYS A 106 -16.66 -4.91 -5.44
C LYS A 106 -16.38 -5.72 -6.71
N TYR A 107 -15.44 -6.66 -6.64
CA TYR A 107 -14.99 -7.48 -7.77
C TYR A 107 -15.48 -8.93 -7.70
N MET A 108 -16.46 -9.27 -6.84
CA MET A 108 -16.99 -10.63 -6.70
C MET A 108 -17.35 -11.27 -8.05
N ASN A 109 -18.04 -10.52 -8.91
CA ASN A 109 -18.52 -11.01 -10.20
C ASN A 109 -17.39 -11.27 -11.22
N LYS A 110 -16.19 -10.76 -10.98
CA LYS A 110 -15.00 -10.92 -11.84
C LYS A 110 -13.85 -11.58 -11.08
N PHE A 111 -14.11 -12.19 -9.93
CA PHE A 111 -13.03 -12.68 -9.07
C PHE A 111 -12.26 -13.84 -9.73
N ASP A 112 -12.87 -14.57 -10.65
CA ASP A 112 -12.20 -15.63 -11.42
C ASP A 112 -11.06 -15.07 -12.29
N ASP A 113 -11.24 -13.88 -12.86
CA ASP A 113 -10.20 -13.18 -13.61
C ASP A 113 -9.04 -12.75 -12.69
N ILE A 114 -9.38 -12.25 -11.49
CA ILE A 114 -8.40 -11.88 -10.46
C ILE A 114 -7.63 -13.11 -9.98
N GLN A 115 -8.32 -14.22 -9.70
CA GLN A 115 -7.74 -15.49 -9.28
C GLN A 115 -6.73 -15.99 -10.32
N THR A 116 -7.14 -16.01 -11.60
CA THR A 116 -6.30 -16.45 -12.71
C THR A 116 -5.10 -15.53 -12.91
N MET A 117 -5.31 -14.22 -12.85
CA MET A 117 -4.26 -13.22 -13.05
C MET A 117 -3.19 -13.28 -11.95
N LEU A 118 -3.60 -13.43 -10.69
CA LEU A 118 -2.70 -13.49 -9.54
C LEU A 118 -2.14 -14.90 -9.29
N GLY A 119 -2.62 -15.92 -10.00
CA GLY A 119 -2.22 -17.31 -9.83
C GLY A 119 -2.64 -17.88 -8.47
N LEU A 120 -3.84 -17.54 -8.01
CA LEU A 120 -4.36 -17.94 -6.70
C LEU A 120 -5.05 -19.30 -6.76
N THR A 121 -4.84 -20.10 -5.71
CA THR A 121 -5.56 -21.36 -5.50
C THR A 121 -6.99 -21.12 -5.02
N ASP A 122 -7.85 -22.14 -5.13
CA ASP A 122 -9.24 -22.06 -4.63
C ASP A 122 -9.28 -21.81 -3.10
N LYS A 123 -8.31 -22.35 -2.38
CA LYS A 123 -8.13 -22.07 -0.95
C LYS A 123 -7.88 -20.60 -0.69
N GLU A 124 -6.97 -19.98 -1.45
CA GLU A 124 -6.63 -18.56 -1.29
C GLU A 124 -7.78 -17.66 -1.70
N LYS A 125 -8.51 -18.00 -2.77
CA LYS A 125 -9.77 -17.35 -3.12
C LYS A 125 -10.76 -17.37 -1.96
N ALA A 126 -11.02 -18.54 -1.37
CA ALA A 126 -11.94 -18.64 -0.24
C ALA A 126 -11.50 -17.75 0.94
N GLN A 127 -10.19 -17.68 1.23
CA GLN A 127 -9.66 -16.78 2.25
C GLN A 127 -9.92 -15.30 1.91
N ILE A 128 -9.60 -14.86 0.69
CA ILE A 128 -9.80 -13.47 0.28
C ILE A 128 -11.28 -13.08 0.32
N LEU A 129 -12.18 -13.98 -0.09
CA LEU A 129 -13.62 -13.74 -0.05
C LEU A 129 -14.19 -13.72 1.38
N SER A 130 -13.47 -14.26 2.36
CA SER A 130 -13.86 -14.21 3.77
C SER A 130 -13.49 -12.91 4.51
N ILE A 131 -12.68 -12.06 3.89
CA ILE A 131 -12.20 -10.80 4.48
C ILE A 131 -13.38 -9.95 4.94
N ASN A 132 -13.33 -9.53 6.21
CA ASN A 132 -14.32 -8.68 6.87
C ASN A 132 -15.76 -9.23 6.89
N LEU A 133 -15.96 -10.55 6.77
CA LEU A 133 -17.29 -11.17 6.85
C LEU A 133 -17.71 -11.57 8.27
N ASN A 134 -16.75 -11.78 9.17
CA ASN A 134 -17.03 -12.27 10.53
C ASN A 134 -16.15 -11.55 11.58
N ASN A 135 -16.11 -10.22 11.53
CA ASN A 135 -15.35 -9.44 12.51
C ASN A 135 -15.97 -9.55 13.91
N ASN A 136 -15.12 -9.63 14.92
CA ASN A 136 -15.58 -9.56 16.31
C ASN A 136 -16.19 -8.16 16.59
N PRO A 137 -17.46 -8.08 17.03
CA PRO A 137 -18.15 -6.80 17.23
C PRO A 137 -17.53 -5.93 18.33
N ASN A 138 -16.76 -6.52 19.25
CA ASN A 138 -16.12 -5.82 20.37
C ASN A 138 -14.70 -5.34 20.04
N ARG A 139 -14.21 -5.55 18.82
CA ARG A 139 -12.86 -5.14 18.41
C ARG A 139 -12.92 -4.27 17.16
N LEU A 140 -12.10 -3.22 17.14
CA LEU A 140 -11.94 -2.34 16.00
C LEU A 140 -10.71 -2.76 15.19
N TYR A 141 -10.94 -3.53 14.14
CA TYR A 141 -9.89 -3.96 13.21
C TYR A 141 -10.44 -4.09 11.79
N LYS A 142 -9.53 -4.10 10.82
CA LYS A 142 -9.81 -4.54 9.45
C LYS A 142 -9.05 -5.81 9.17
N GLU A 143 -9.53 -6.59 8.22
CA GLU A 143 -8.83 -7.78 7.77
C GLU A 143 -8.13 -7.53 6.44
N VAL A 144 -6.97 -8.17 6.29
CA VAL A 144 -6.19 -8.19 5.07
C VAL A 144 -5.73 -9.62 4.79
N TRP A 145 -5.77 -10.04 3.53
CA TRP A 145 -5.15 -11.28 3.12
C TRP A 145 -3.71 -11.04 2.71
N ILE A 146 -2.81 -11.92 3.15
CA ILE A 146 -1.39 -11.89 2.79
C ILE A 146 -1.00 -13.27 2.28
N GLY A 147 -0.48 -13.32 1.05
CA GLY A 147 0.11 -14.50 0.43
C GLY A 147 1.61 -14.32 0.18
N LEU A 148 2.40 -15.33 0.54
CA LEU A 148 3.85 -15.37 0.43
C LEU A 148 4.28 -16.54 -0.46
N GLY A 149 4.50 -16.28 -1.74
CA GLY A 149 5.12 -17.19 -2.71
C GLY A 149 4.40 -18.54 -2.85
N GLY A 150 3.08 -18.59 -2.60
CA GLY A 150 2.28 -19.82 -2.61
C GLY A 150 2.58 -20.80 -1.47
N MET A 151 3.54 -20.50 -0.58
CA MET A 151 3.89 -21.36 0.56
C MET A 151 2.98 -21.10 1.76
N HIS A 152 2.70 -19.82 2.03
CA HIS A 152 1.91 -19.39 3.17
C HIS A 152 0.90 -18.34 2.74
N SER A 153 -0.35 -18.52 3.18
CA SER A 153 -1.44 -17.57 2.94
C SER A 153 -2.42 -17.57 4.09
N GLY A 154 -2.91 -16.39 4.45
CA GLY A 154 -3.83 -16.21 5.57
C GLY A 154 -4.51 -14.86 5.59
N VAL A 155 -5.62 -14.78 6.33
CA VAL A 155 -6.31 -13.54 6.65
C VAL A 155 -5.84 -13.08 8.02
N TYR A 156 -5.44 -11.82 8.11
CA TYR A 156 -4.85 -11.22 9.30
C TYR A 156 -5.66 -9.98 9.69
N ALA A 157 -5.90 -9.82 11.00
CA ALA A 157 -6.44 -8.60 11.55
C ALA A 157 -5.34 -7.52 11.62
N THR A 158 -5.60 -6.36 11.02
CA THR A 158 -4.79 -5.15 11.15
C THR A 158 -5.41 -4.26 12.21
N GLU A 159 -4.66 -4.11 13.29
CA GLU A 159 -4.98 -3.22 14.41
C GLU A 159 -3.85 -2.19 14.53
N VAL A 160 -4.23 -0.95 14.77
CA VAL A 160 -3.31 0.13 15.08
C VAL A 160 -3.58 0.61 16.49
N SER A 161 -2.57 1.20 17.13
CA SER A 161 -2.80 1.85 18.42
C SER A 161 -3.85 2.95 18.26
N TYR A 162 -4.62 3.22 19.31
CA TYR A 162 -5.63 4.28 19.25
C TYR A 162 -5.02 5.66 18.92
N SER A 163 -3.77 5.89 19.32
CA SER A 163 -2.99 7.06 18.91
C SER A 163 -2.76 7.13 17.39
N GLU A 164 -2.36 6.02 16.77
CA GLU A 164 -2.14 5.96 15.32
C GLU A 164 -3.46 6.06 14.55
N TYR A 165 -4.53 5.46 15.08
CA TYR A 165 -5.87 5.60 14.53
C TYR A 165 -6.28 7.09 14.46
N LEU A 166 -6.17 7.82 15.56
CA LEU A 166 -6.52 9.26 15.61
C LEU A 166 -5.59 10.11 14.72
N ALA A 167 -4.33 9.72 14.56
CA ALA A 167 -3.39 10.43 13.69
C ALA A 167 -3.78 10.36 12.20
N TYR A 168 -4.50 9.30 11.80
CA TYR A 168 -4.83 9.02 10.40
C TYR A 168 -6.33 8.91 10.12
N THR A 169 -7.18 9.21 11.10
CA THR A 169 -8.63 9.12 10.93
C THR A 169 -9.12 10.06 9.83
N THR A 170 -10.03 9.54 9.00
CA THR A 170 -10.74 10.31 7.99
C THR A 170 -12.15 10.69 8.45
N GLU A 171 -12.60 10.16 9.59
CA GLU A 171 -13.91 10.50 10.15
C GLU A 171 -13.91 11.96 10.61
N GLU A 172 -14.83 12.75 10.07
CA GLU A 172 -14.84 14.20 10.26
C GLU A 172 -14.98 14.60 11.72
N THR A 173 -15.83 13.90 12.48
CA THR A 173 -16.08 14.16 13.90
C THR A 173 -14.82 13.97 14.73
N GLU A 174 -14.13 12.84 14.58
CA GLU A 174 -12.88 12.53 15.28
C GLU A 174 -11.76 13.49 14.89
N LYS A 175 -11.69 13.84 13.59
CA LYS A 175 -10.70 14.80 13.09
C LYS A 175 -10.93 16.19 13.69
N LEU A 176 -12.18 16.65 13.77
CA LEU A 176 -12.52 17.92 14.39
C LEU A 176 -12.20 17.93 15.88
N GLU A 177 -12.46 16.84 16.59
CA GLU A 177 -12.11 16.67 18.01
C GLU A 177 -10.60 16.82 18.22
N VAL A 178 -9.78 16.06 17.49
CA VAL A 178 -8.30 16.15 17.54
C VAL A 178 -7.84 17.58 17.23
N MET A 179 -8.38 18.20 16.18
CA MET A 179 -7.96 19.53 15.75
C MET A 179 -8.41 20.64 16.71
N ASN A 180 -9.56 20.52 17.35
CA ASN A 180 -10.02 21.47 18.34
C ASN A 180 -9.16 21.41 19.61
N LEU A 181 -8.86 20.21 20.08
CA LEU A 181 -7.96 20.03 21.22
C LEU A 181 -6.53 20.47 20.89
N ALA A 182 -6.07 20.27 19.65
CA ALA A 182 -4.77 20.77 19.19
C ALA A 182 -4.68 22.29 19.26
N LYS A 183 -5.78 23.04 19.04
CA LYS A 183 -5.78 24.52 19.19
C LYS A 183 -5.49 24.96 20.62
N GLU A 184 -5.91 24.18 21.62
CA GLU A 184 -5.61 24.45 23.03
C GLU A 184 -4.11 24.26 23.35
N PHE A 185 -3.41 23.49 22.51
CA PHE A 185 -1.98 23.21 22.61
C PHE A 185 -1.14 23.90 21.54
N ASP A 186 -1.53 25.11 21.11
CA ASP A 186 -0.81 25.91 20.12
C ASP A 186 -0.58 25.17 18.78
N GLY A 187 -1.57 24.36 18.37
CA GLY A 187 -1.52 23.55 17.16
C GLY A 187 -0.79 22.20 17.31
N ASN A 188 -0.37 21.82 18.51
CA ASN A 188 0.33 20.55 18.74
C ASN A 188 -0.62 19.34 18.70
N VAL A 189 -0.76 18.75 17.51
CA VAL A 189 -1.59 17.56 17.26
C VAL A 189 -1.13 16.33 18.06
N GLU A 190 0.18 16.15 18.26
CA GLU A 190 0.70 15.01 19.02
C GLU A 190 0.24 15.05 20.48
N LEU A 191 0.26 16.23 21.09
CA LEU A 191 -0.17 16.42 22.48
C LEU A 191 -1.69 16.23 22.61
N ALA A 192 -2.46 16.72 21.65
CA ALA A 192 -3.91 16.49 21.58
C ALA A 192 -4.25 14.99 21.52
N ILE A 193 -3.60 14.24 20.64
CA ILE A 193 -3.81 12.79 20.53
C ILE A 193 -3.45 12.09 21.84
N LYS A 194 -2.33 12.44 22.48
CA LYS A 194 -1.93 11.85 23.77
C LYS A 194 -2.98 12.08 24.86
N ARG A 195 -3.58 13.27 24.89
CA ARG A 195 -4.63 13.62 25.85
C ARG A 195 -5.90 12.80 25.61
N LEU A 196 -6.38 12.69 24.38
CA LEU A 196 -7.56 11.88 24.02
C LEU A 196 -7.37 10.38 24.35
N VAL A 197 -6.17 9.86 24.09
CA VAL A 197 -5.84 8.46 24.43
C VAL A 197 -5.89 8.23 25.94
N GLN A 198 -5.45 9.20 26.75
CA GLN A 198 -5.54 9.10 28.22
C GLN A 198 -6.98 9.14 28.70
N GLU A 199 -7.81 10.04 28.17
CA GLU A 199 -9.23 10.16 28.52
C GLU A 199 -10.01 8.88 28.21
N LYS A 200 -9.73 8.24 27.06
CA LYS A 200 -10.35 6.96 26.71
C LYS A 200 -9.95 5.84 27.67
N ARG A 201 -8.69 5.79 28.11
CA ARG A 201 -8.21 4.80 29.09
C ARG A 201 -8.82 4.98 30.48
N THR A 202 -9.21 6.19 30.86
CA THR A 202 -9.90 6.44 32.14
C THR A 202 -11.39 6.13 32.09
N THR A 203 -11.97 5.99 30.90
CA THR A 203 -13.42 5.79 30.69
C THR A 203 -13.77 4.36 30.26
N SER A 204 -12.76 3.55 29.89
CA SER A 204 -12.89 2.12 29.51
C SER A 204 -12.51 1.22 30.68
#